data_AF-A0A7J7MG21-F1
#
_entry.id   AF-A0A7J7MG21-F1
#
_cell.length_a   1.000
_cell.length_b   1.000
_cell.length_c   1.000
_cell.angle_alpha   90.00
_cell.angle_beta   90.00
_cell.angle_gamma   90.00
#
_symmetry.space_group_name_H-M   'P 1'
#
loop_
_entity.id
_entity.type
_entity.pdbx_description
1 polymer ?
#
loop_
_entity_poly.entity_id
_entity_poly.type
_entity_poly.pdbx_seq_one_letter_code
_entity_poly.pdbx_strand_id
1 'polypeptide(L)'
;MDGKSLLKIWNLNKFSGVLGIFNCQGAGSWPCLNNTVEKEISQELSGRVSPDDIEYFEEVTGNSWTGDCAVFSFNTGSLSRMPKKGSLYVKLKVLQCDIFTISPIKIYDQNVEFAPIGLIEMYNSGGAVGSMKFFSDSSNYGINIKGKGSGRFGAYSSRKPKFCTVNTREEEFDFKGEDNLLTLLVPVGINSWDISIYY
;
A
#
# COMPACT_ATOMS: atom_id res chain seq x y z
N MET A 1 2.07 28.79 -8.75
CA MET A 1 1.04 27.83 -8.32
C MET A 1 -0.21 28.03 -9.17
N ASP A 2 -0.86 26.96 -9.62
CA ASP A 2 -1.96 27.01 -10.59
C ASP A 2 -3.36 27.15 -9.95
N GLY A 3 -3.45 26.93 -8.63
CA GLY A 3 -4.69 26.95 -7.86
C GLY A 3 -5.66 25.80 -8.20
N LYS A 4 -5.18 24.76 -8.89
CA LYS A 4 -6.05 23.70 -9.45
C LYS A 4 -5.53 22.30 -9.21
N SER A 5 -4.22 22.08 -9.27
CA SER A 5 -3.66 20.73 -9.29
C SER A 5 -3.14 20.30 -7.92
N LEU A 6 -3.36 19.02 -7.59
CA LEU A 6 -2.66 18.36 -6.50
C LEU A 6 -1.33 17.81 -7.02
N LEU A 7 -0.26 17.95 -6.23
CA LEU A 7 1.02 17.34 -6.53
C LEU A 7 0.95 15.85 -6.20
N LYS A 8 1.40 14.99 -7.12
CA LYS A 8 1.54 13.56 -6.89
C LYS A 8 3.00 13.17 -6.97
N ILE A 9 3.45 12.31 -6.05
CA ILE A 9 4.80 11.74 -6.04
C ILE A 9 4.64 10.24 -5.83
N TRP A 10 5.29 9.45 -6.67
CA TRP A 10 5.22 7.99 -6.58
C TRP A 10 6.60 7.36 -6.40
N ASN A 11 6.60 6.14 -5.87
CA ASN A 11 7.74 5.23 -5.82
C ASN A 11 7.26 3.81 -6.14
N LEU A 12 8.08 3.03 -6.85
CA LEU A 12 7.80 1.62 -7.15
C LEU A 12 8.72 0.72 -6.32
N ASN A 13 8.14 -0.20 -5.57
CA ASN A 13 8.85 -1.28 -4.87
C ASN A 13 8.67 -2.59 -5.64
N LYS A 14 9.34 -3.66 -5.20
CA LYS A 14 9.30 -4.96 -5.89
C LYS A 14 7.91 -5.61 -5.99
N PHE A 15 6.99 -5.28 -5.09
CA PHE A 15 5.66 -5.91 -5.01
C PHE A 15 4.51 -4.93 -4.94
N SER A 16 4.76 -3.62 -4.91
CA SER A 16 3.75 -2.59 -4.76
C SER A 16 4.30 -1.23 -5.17
N GLY A 17 3.42 -0.29 -5.45
CA GLY A 17 3.75 1.12 -5.58
C GLY A 17 3.26 1.91 -4.38
N VAL A 18 3.86 3.08 -4.16
CA VAL A 18 3.42 4.06 -3.16
C VAL A 18 3.17 5.37 -3.87
N LEU A 19 2.04 6.01 -3.56
CA LEU A 19 1.64 7.29 -4.13
C LEU A 19 1.30 8.26 -2.99
N GLY A 20 2.08 9.33 -2.87
CA GLY A 20 1.72 10.50 -2.08
C GLY A 20 0.99 11.52 -2.94
N ILE A 21 -0.10 12.09 -2.41
CA ILE A 21 -0.83 13.19 -3.02
C ILE A 21 -0.91 14.38 -2.05
N PHE A 22 -0.56 15.57 -2.53
CA PHE A 22 -0.28 16.73 -1.69
C PHE A 22 -0.99 17.96 -2.23
N ASN A 23 -1.65 18.71 -1.35
CA ASN A 23 -2.10 20.06 -1.67
C ASN A 23 -1.04 21.07 -1.25
N CYS A 24 -0.17 21.44 -2.19
CA CYS A 24 0.88 22.43 -1.99
C CYS A 24 0.46 23.85 -2.40
N GLN A 25 -0.82 24.10 -2.71
CA GLN A 25 -1.26 25.42 -3.13
C GLN A 25 -1.17 26.43 -1.98
N GLY A 26 -0.57 27.59 -2.21
CA GLY A 26 -0.34 28.60 -1.18
C GLY A 26 0.82 28.29 -0.22
N ALA A 27 1.53 27.18 -0.42
CA ALA A 27 2.67 26.81 0.42
C ALA A 27 3.96 27.52 -0.05
N GLY A 28 4.29 28.63 0.60
CA GLY A 28 5.58 29.31 0.48
C GLY A 28 5.80 30.10 -0.80
N SER A 29 6.78 31.01 -0.75
CA SER A 29 7.33 31.69 -1.92
C SER A 29 8.57 30.92 -2.40
N TRP A 30 8.59 30.55 -3.68
CA TRP A 30 9.82 30.03 -4.26
C TRP A 30 10.76 31.22 -4.51
N PRO A 31 12.00 31.23 -3.97
CA PRO A 31 12.90 32.39 -4.06
C PRO A 31 13.16 32.87 -5.48
N CYS A 32 13.01 31.99 -6.47
CA CYS A 32 13.25 32.28 -7.88
C CYS A 32 11.99 32.75 -8.65
N LEU A 33 10.83 32.89 -8.00
CA LEU A 33 9.62 33.43 -8.63
C LEU A 33 9.24 34.79 -8.01
N ASN A 34 9.40 35.86 -8.79
CA ASN A 34 9.06 37.24 -8.40
C ASN A 34 7.56 37.57 -8.41
N ASN A 35 6.68 36.59 -8.21
CA ASN A 35 5.24 36.79 -8.32
C ASN A 35 4.56 36.59 -6.96
N THR A 36 4.49 37.67 -6.19
CA THR A 36 3.49 37.87 -5.12
C THR A 36 2.14 38.13 -5.77
N VAL A 37 1.49 37.07 -6.25
CA VAL A 37 0.06 37.14 -6.56
C VAL A 37 -0.67 36.49 -5.40
N GLU A 38 -1.17 37.33 -4.49
CA GLU A 38 -2.22 36.95 -3.54
C GLU A 38 -3.49 36.63 -4.36
N LYS A 39 -3.52 35.41 -4.89
CA LYS A 39 -4.74 34.85 -5.46
C LYS A 39 -5.55 34.30 -4.29
N GLU A 40 -6.87 34.49 -4.29
CA GLU A 40 -7.77 33.71 -3.45
C GLU A 40 -7.59 32.23 -3.81
N ILE A 41 -6.70 31.56 -3.08
CA ILE A 41 -6.43 30.14 -3.27
C ILE A 41 -7.59 29.41 -2.61
N SER A 42 -8.28 28.57 -3.39
CA SER A 42 -9.26 27.64 -2.85
C SER A 42 -8.61 26.90 -1.67
N GLN A 43 -9.21 27.03 -0.49
CA GLN A 43 -8.67 26.43 0.74
C GLN A 43 -8.58 24.89 0.64
N GLU A 44 -9.35 24.30 -0.26
CA GLU A 44 -9.46 22.87 -0.42
C GLU A 44 -9.50 22.51 -1.91
N LEU A 45 -8.71 21.49 -2.28
CA LEU A 45 -8.67 20.94 -3.62
C LEU A 45 -9.12 19.49 -3.60
N SER A 46 -9.64 19.05 -4.72
CA SER A 46 -10.09 17.67 -4.93
C SER A 46 -9.28 17.03 -6.05
N GLY A 47 -9.06 15.74 -5.94
CA GLY A 47 -8.36 14.97 -6.96
C GLY A 47 -8.72 13.51 -6.92
N ARG A 48 -7.99 12.73 -7.72
CA ARG A 48 -8.19 11.29 -7.84
C ARG A 48 -6.85 10.59 -7.73
N VAL A 49 -6.85 9.41 -7.14
CA VAL A 49 -5.72 8.49 -7.03
C VAL A 49 -6.06 7.22 -7.78
N SER A 50 -5.19 6.80 -8.71
CA SER A 50 -5.34 5.61 -9.54
C SER A 50 -4.04 4.79 -9.51
N PRO A 51 -4.08 3.46 -9.70
CA PRO A 51 -2.87 2.67 -9.95
C PRO A 51 -2.09 3.20 -11.17
N ASP A 52 -2.78 3.76 -12.17
CA ASP A 52 -2.16 4.35 -13.37
C ASP A 52 -1.34 5.63 -13.07
N ASP A 53 -1.45 6.21 -11.86
CA ASP A 53 -0.60 7.34 -11.44
C ASP A 53 0.83 6.89 -11.05
N ILE A 54 1.08 5.59 -10.94
CA ILE A 54 2.40 5.02 -10.66
C ILE A 54 2.99 4.54 -11.97
N GLU A 55 4.03 5.23 -12.45
CA GLU A 55 4.68 4.79 -13.68
C GLU A 55 5.33 3.42 -13.47
N TYR A 56 5.38 2.62 -14.56
CA TYR A 56 5.94 1.27 -14.55
C TYR A 56 5.23 0.27 -13.61
N PHE A 57 4.01 0.57 -13.14
CA PHE A 57 3.26 -0.32 -12.24
C PHE A 57 3.08 -1.74 -12.80
N GLU A 58 3.01 -1.90 -14.11
CA GLU A 58 2.93 -3.23 -14.76
C GLU A 58 4.10 -4.15 -14.38
N GLU A 59 5.29 -3.61 -14.07
CA GLU A 59 6.47 -4.40 -13.73
C GLU A 59 6.29 -5.23 -12.44
N VAL A 60 5.36 -4.82 -11.56
CA VAL A 60 5.10 -5.50 -10.28
C VAL A 60 3.88 -6.41 -10.30
N THR A 61 3.09 -6.41 -11.38
CA THR A 61 1.84 -7.17 -11.51
C THR A 61 2.09 -8.66 -11.74
N GLY A 62 2.93 -9.01 -12.72
CA GLY A 62 3.21 -10.38 -13.12
C GLY A 62 2.00 -11.15 -13.66
N ASN A 63 2.21 -12.38 -14.11
CA ASN A 63 1.20 -13.16 -14.85
C ASN A 63 -0.03 -13.58 -14.02
N SER A 64 0.10 -13.63 -12.70
CA SER A 64 -0.96 -14.08 -11.78
C SER A 64 -1.87 -12.93 -11.29
N TRP A 65 -1.73 -11.73 -11.84
CA TRP A 65 -2.51 -10.56 -11.44
C TRP A 65 -3.98 -10.69 -11.87
N THR A 66 -4.91 -10.33 -10.98
CA THR A 66 -6.35 -10.34 -11.26
C THR A 66 -6.82 -9.15 -12.11
N GLY A 67 -5.98 -8.12 -12.27
CA GLY A 67 -6.37 -6.81 -12.79
C GLY A 67 -6.84 -5.82 -11.72
N ASP A 68 -6.96 -6.28 -10.46
CA ASP A 68 -7.33 -5.44 -9.31
C ASP A 68 -6.14 -5.20 -8.38
N CYS A 69 -6.20 -4.11 -7.64
CA CYS A 69 -5.20 -3.70 -6.65
C CYS A 69 -5.84 -3.58 -5.27
N ALA A 70 -5.07 -3.93 -4.25
CA ALA A 70 -5.32 -3.56 -2.88
C ALA A 70 -4.71 -2.18 -2.63
N VAL A 71 -5.52 -1.25 -2.15
CA VAL A 71 -5.17 0.16 -1.96
C VAL A 71 -5.33 0.48 -0.49
N PHE A 72 -4.20 0.66 0.19
CA PHE A 72 -4.14 0.99 1.60
C PHE A 72 -3.91 2.49 1.78
N SER A 73 -4.81 3.20 2.46
CA SER A 73 -4.61 4.60 2.86
C SER A 73 -3.91 4.64 4.21
N PHE A 74 -2.74 5.28 4.25
CA PHE A 74 -1.95 5.43 5.46
C PHE A 74 -2.70 6.27 6.51
N ASN A 75 -3.32 7.37 6.10
CA ASN A 75 -3.95 8.31 7.04
C ASN A 75 -5.18 7.72 7.74
N THR A 76 -5.98 6.92 7.03
CA THR A 76 -7.20 6.30 7.60
C THR A 76 -6.95 4.90 8.14
N GLY A 77 -5.86 4.25 7.75
CA GLY A 77 -5.58 2.84 8.06
C GLY A 77 -6.56 1.86 7.40
N SER A 78 -7.24 2.28 6.32
CA SER A 78 -8.25 1.47 5.63
C SER A 78 -7.72 0.84 4.34
N LEU A 79 -8.20 -0.37 4.04
CA LEU A 79 -7.89 -1.11 2.82
C LEU A 79 -9.10 -1.14 1.89
N SER A 80 -8.89 -0.94 0.60
CA SER A 80 -9.94 -1.09 -0.41
C SER A 80 -9.42 -1.85 -1.62
N ARG A 81 -10.32 -2.54 -2.33
CA ARG A 81 -10.03 -3.18 -3.62
C ARG A 81 -10.41 -2.21 -4.75
N MET A 82 -9.51 -2.01 -5.70
CA MET A 82 -9.70 -1.08 -6.81
C MET A 82 -9.23 -1.72 -8.13
N PRO A 83 -10.03 -1.70 -9.20
CA PRO A 83 -9.58 -2.13 -10.53
C PRO A 83 -8.41 -1.28 -11.03
N LYS A 84 -7.57 -1.82 -11.93
CA LYS A 84 -6.43 -1.11 -12.55
C LYS A 84 -6.78 0.30 -13.04
N LYS A 85 -7.87 0.42 -13.79
CA LYS A 85 -8.36 1.70 -14.37
C LYS A 85 -9.32 2.45 -13.44
N GLY A 86 -9.47 1.99 -12.20
CA GLY A 86 -10.28 2.61 -11.17
C GLY A 86 -9.60 3.83 -10.57
N SER A 87 -10.34 4.61 -9.79
CA SER A 87 -9.77 5.73 -9.06
C SER A 87 -10.50 6.00 -7.76
N LEU A 88 -9.76 6.42 -6.73
CA LEU A 88 -10.27 6.88 -5.44
C LEU A 88 -10.28 8.40 -5.38
N TYR A 89 -11.38 8.99 -4.93
CA TYR A 89 -11.52 10.43 -4.77
C TYR A 89 -10.86 10.90 -3.48
N VAL A 90 -10.08 11.99 -3.55
CA VAL A 90 -9.47 12.63 -2.39
C VAL A 90 -9.81 14.11 -2.33
N LYS A 91 -9.87 14.63 -1.12
CA LYS A 91 -10.11 16.05 -0.84
C LYS A 91 -9.10 16.52 0.21
N LEU A 92 -8.31 17.53 -0.12
CA LEU A 92 -7.17 17.98 0.68
C LEU A 92 -7.22 19.50 0.88
N LYS A 93 -7.13 19.94 2.12
CA LYS A 93 -6.87 21.36 2.44
C LYS A 93 -5.43 21.74 2.13
N VAL A 94 -5.15 23.03 2.04
CA VAL A 94 -3.77 23.55 1.92
C VAL A 94 -2.86 22.90 2.97
N LEU A 95 -1.68 22.44 2.55
CA LEU A 95 -0.68 21.72 3.35
C LEU A 95 -1.08 20.32 3.84
N GLN A 96 -2.23 19.78 3.43
CA GLN A 96 -2.58 18.40 3.68
C GLN A 96 -2.07 17.46 2.59
N CYS A 97 -1.86 16.20 2.99
CA CYS A 97 -1.49 15.13 2.10
C CYS A 97 -2.14 13.81 2.53
N ASP A 98 -2.16 12.86 1.61
CA ASP A 98 -2.48 11.46 1.88
C ASP A 98 -1.51 10.55 1.13
N ILE A 99 -1.30 9.35 1.66
CA ILE A 99 -0.31 8.40 1.17
C ILE A 99 -0.98 7.05 1.01
N PHE A 100 -0.85 6.51 -0.20
CA PHE A 100 -1.47 5.25 -0.59
C PHE A 100 -0.40 4.23 -0.93
N THR A 101 -0.53 3.02 -0.40
CA THR A 101 0.19 1.85 -0.92
C THR A 101 -0.74 1.07 -1.83
N ILE A 102 -0.33 0.88 -3.07
CA ILE A 102 -1.09 0.20 -4.11
C ILE A 102 -0.36 -1.10 -4.44
N SER A 103 -0.99 -2.24 -4.15
CA SER A 103 -0.40 -3.56 -4.33
C SER A 103 -1.27 -4.42 -5.26
N PRO A 104 -0.74 -4.99 -6.35
CA PRO A 104 -1.52 -5.82 -7.26
C PRO A 104 -1.99 -7.10 -6.56
N ILE A 105 -3.28 -7.41 -6.69
CA ILE A 105 -3.89 -8.63 -6.14
C ILE A 105 -3.58 -9.80 -7.06
N LYS A 106 -2.85 -10.79 -6.56
CA LYS A 106 -2.47 -11.96 -7.35
C LYS A 106 -3.16 -13.22 -6.84
N ILE A 107 -3.47 -14.13 -7.76
CA ILE A 107 -3.99 -15.46 -7.43
C ILE A 107 -2.84 -16.42 -7.18
N TYR A 108 -2.86 -17.08 -6.03
CA TYR A 108 -1.96 -18.15 -5.65
C TYR A 108 -2.75 -19.45 -5.51
N ASP A 109 -2.21 -20.53 -6.08
CA ASP A 109 -2.79 -21.88 -6.07
C ASP A 109 -4.27 -21.95 -6.44
N GLN A 110 -4.68 -21.07 -7.36
CA GLN A 110 -6.05 -20.94 -7.89
C GLN A 110 -7.12 -20.66 -6.81
N ASN A 111 -6.73 -20.38 -5.56
CA ASN A 111 -7.65 -20.39 -4.42
C ASN A 111 -7.52 -19.18 -3.49
N VAL A 112 -6.37 -18.48 -3.51
CA VAL A 112 -6.11 -17.36 -2.61
C VAL A 112 -5.71 -16.14 -3.42
N GLU A 113 -6.46 -15.05 -3.27
CA GLU A 113 -6.08 -13.75 -3.78
C GLU A 113 -5.34 -13.00 -2.69
N PHE A 114 -4.13 -12.53 -3.00
CA PHE A 114 -3.26 -11.93 -2.01
C PHE A 114 -2.47 -10.75 -2.58
N ALA A 115 -2.30 -9.72 -1.76
CA ALA A 115 -1.44 -8.57 -2.07
C ALA A 115 -0.71 -8.09 -0.81
N PRO A 116 0.64 -8.07 -0.79
CA PRO A 116 1.36 -7.54 0.36
C PRO A 116 1.24 -6.02 0.40
N ILE A 117 0.87 -5.45 1.54
CA ILE A 117 1.00 -4.00 1.78
C ILE A 117 2.36 -3.71 2.40
N GLY A 118 2.81 -4.54 3.34
CA GLY A 118 4.10 -4.39 4.02
C GLY A 118 3.91 -3.84 5.44
N LEU A 119 4.84 -3.02 5.93
CA LEU A 119 4.74 -2.44 7.27
C LEU A 119 3.83 -1.20 7.23
N ILE A 120 2.57 -1.34 7.63
CA ILE A 120 1.49 -0.37 7.37
C ILE A 120 1.61 0.93 8.18
N GLU A 121 2.50 0.97 9.17
CA GLU A 121 2.85 2.16 9.94
C GLU A 121 4.02 2.94 9.31
N MET A 122 4.51 2.52 8.13
CA MET A 122 5.49 3.27 7.34
C MET A 122 4.84 3.91 6.11
N TYR A 123 5.27 5.13 5.76
CA TYR A 123 4.81 5.80 4.54
C TYR A 123 5.11 5.00 3.27
N ASN A 124 6.31 4.40 3.17
CA ASN A 124 6.66 3.44 2.13
C ASN A 124 6.56 2.00 2.67
N SER A 125 5.34 1.58 3.00
CA SER A 125 5.07 0.28 3.63
C SER A 125 5.60 -0.91 2.82
N GLY A 126 5.40 -0.87 1.49
CA GLY A 126 5.82 -1.91 0.56
C GLY A 126 7.34 -2.09 0.45
N GLY A 127 8.12 -1.07 0.80
CA GLY A 127 9.58 -1.12 0.81
C GLY A 127 10.15 -2.13 1.81
N ALA A 128 9.37 -2.53 2.81
CA ALA A 128 9.75 -3.56 3.77
C ALA A 128 9.75 -4.97 3.17
N VAL A 129 9.03 -5.22 2.08
CA VAL A 129 8.83 -6.55 1.49
C VAL A 129 9.96 -6.89 0.51
N GLY A 130 10.81 -7.85 0.86
CA GLY A 130 11.97 -8.26 0.06
C GLY A 130 11.71 -9.44 -0.89
N SER A 131 10.92 -10.41 -0.46
CA SER A 131 10.52 -11.56 -1.31
C SER A 131 9.20 -12.17 -0.88
N MET A 132 8.51 -12.80 -1.82
CA MET A 132 7.30 -13.57 -1.57
C MET A 132 7.34 -14.86 -2.38
N LYS A 133 6.87 -15.96 -1.77
CA LYS A 133 6.77 -17.27 -2.42
C LYS A 133 5.53 -18.00 -1.92
N PHE A 134 4.81 -18.63 -2.83
CA PHE A 134 3.82 -19.63 -2.46
C PHE A 134 4.52 -20.93 -2.07
N PHE A 135 3.98 -21.63 -1.08
CA PHE A 135 4.41 -22.98 -0.73
C PHE A 135 3.20 -23.89 -0.57
N SER A 136 3.39 -25.17 -0.92
CA SER A 136 2.42 -26.24 -0.72
C SER A 136 3.19 -27.50 -0.35
N ASP A 137 2.79 -28.11 0.75
CA ASP A 137 3.20 -29.43 1.22
C ASP A 137 1.98 -30.36 1.32
N SER A 138 2.19 -31.63 1.70
CA SER A 138 1.12 -32.63 1.77
C SER A 138 -0.01 -32.30 2.75
N SER A 139 0.20 -31.35 3.67
CA SER A 139 -0.71 -31.01 4.77
C SER A 139 -1.14 -29.54 4.77
N ASN A 140 -0.31 -28.64 4.25
CA ASN A 140 -0.45 -27.20 4.38
C ASN A 140 -0.04 -26.50 3.08
N TYR A 141 -0.68 -25.37 2.83
CA TYR A 141 -0.27 -24.45 1.77
C TYR A 141 -0.40 -23.02 2.28
N GLY A 142 0.37 -22.12 1.68
CA GLY A 142 0.50 -20.80 2.24
C GLY A 142 1.39 -19.86 1.45
N ILE A 143 1.55 -18.67 2.01
CA ILE A 143 2.36 -17.60 1.43
C ILE A 143 3.48 -17.29 2.42
N ASN A 144 4.72 -17.44 1.95
CA ASN A 144 5.93 -17.07 2.66
C ASN A 144 6.39 -15.69 2.19
N ILE A 145 6.69 -14.80 3.12
CA ILE A 145 7.04 -13.40 2.88
C ILE A 145 8.25 -13.05 3.71
N LYS A 146 9.31 -12.57 3.06
CA LYS A 146 10.52 -12.11 3.76
C LYS A 146 10.66 -10.62 3.60
N GLY A 147 11.11 -9.96 4.65
CA GLY A 147 11.26 -8.52 4.68
C GLY A 147 12.19 -8.02 5.77
N LYS A 148 12.18 -6.70 5.95
CA LYS A 148 13.04 -5.98 6.91
C LYS A 148 12.23 -4.98 7.72
N GLY A 149 12.81 -4.54 8.84
CA GLY A 149 12.17 -3.62 9.78
C GLY A 149 11.24 -4.32 10.76
N SER A 150 10.54 -3.52 11.57
CA SER A 150 9.62 -3.97 12.61
C SER A 150 8.36 -3.13 12.61
N GLY A 151 7.28 -3.64 13.21
CA GLY A 151 5.98 -2.96 13.28
C GLY A 151 4.85 -3.83 12.75
N ARG A 152 3.68 -3.23 12.53
CA ARG A 152 2.52 -3.98 12.04
C ARG A 152 2.65 -4.29 10.56
N PHE A 153 2.68 -5.58 10.21
CA PHE A 153 2.57 -6.02 8.83
C PHE A 153 1.10 -6.06 8.41
N GLY A 154 0.81 -5.66 7.17
CA GLY A 154 -0.51 -5.72 6.56
C GLY A 154 -0.49 -6.34 5.17
N ALA A 155 -1.57 -7.03 4.83
CA ALA A 155 -1.82 -7.58 3.50
C ALA A 155 -3.31 -7.66 3.17
N TYR A 156 -3.64 -7.62 1.88
CA TYR A 156 -4.91 -8.11 1.38
C TYR A 156 -4.89 -9.63 1.32
N SER A 157 -5.93 -10.27 1.85
CA SER A 157 -6.14 -11.71 1.73
C SER A 157 -7.62 -12.00 1.53
N SER A 158 -8.02 -12.61 0.41
CA SER A 158 -9.43 -12.93 0.15
C SER A 158 -10.02 -14.00 1.09
N ARG A 159 -9.16 -14.67 1.87
CA ARG A 159 -9.55 -15.70 2.83
C ARG A 159 -8.90 -15.43 4.17
N LYS A 160 -9.59 -15.79 5.26
CA LYS A 160 -9.00 -15.78 6.60
C LYS A 160 -7.94 -16.89 6.69
N PRO A 161 -6.70 -16.60 7.10
CA PRO A 161 -5.70 -17.63 7.39
C PRO A 161 -6.13 -18.54 8.55
N LYS A 162 -5.58 -19.76 8.60
CA LYS A 162 -5.71 -20.66 9.77
C LYS A 162 -4.82 -20.21 10.91
N PHE A 163 -3.54 -19.95 10.61
CA PHE A 163 -2.54 -19.44 11.53
C PHE A 163 -1.42 -18.73 10.75
N CYS A 164 -0.64 -17.91 11.45
CA CYS A 164 0.52 -17.23 10.89
C CYS A 164 1.74 -17.49 11.76
N THR A 165 2.93 -17.50 11.15
CA THR A 165 4.19 -17.52 11.88
C THR A 165 5.07 -16.35 11.50
N VAL A 166 5.86 -15.86 12.46
CA VAL A 166 6.94 -14.90 12.26
C VAL A 166 8.24 -15.55 12.75
N ASN A 167 9.21 -15.73 11.87
CA ASN A 167 10.47 -16.43 12.17
C ASN A 167 10.22 -17.79 12.86
N THR A 168 9.32 -18.58 12.26
CA THR A 168 8.90 -19.93 12.72
C THR A 168 8.15 -19.98 14.06
N ARG A 169 7.86 -18.84 14.69
CA ARG A 169 7.00 -18.79 15.90
C ARG A 169 5.60 -18.42 15.48
N GLU A 170 4.60 -19.13 15.99
CA GLU A 170 3.20 -18.76 15.78
C GLU A 170 2.91 -17.43 16.45
N GLU A 171 2.24 -16.53 15.72
CA GLU A 171 1.89 -15.20 16.18
C GLU A 171 0.41 -14.95 15.92
N GLU A 172 -0.23 -14.20 16.82
CA GLU A 172 -1.61 -13.78 16.63
C GLU A 172 -1.74 -12.82 15.43
N PHE A 173 -2.87 -12.91 14.74
CA PHE A 173 -3.21 -12.04 13.63
C PHE A 173 -4.65 -11.53 13.76
N ASP A 174 -4.89 -10.34 13.22
CA ASP A 174 -6.24 -9.79 13.02
C ASP A 174 -6.64 -9.93 11.55
N PHE A 175 -7.91 -10.24 11.31
CA PHE A 175 -8.47 -10.35 9.95
C PHE A 175 -9.82 -9.68 9.88
N LYS A 176 -9.87 -8.54 9.19
CA LYS A 176 -11.11 -7.79 8.93
C LYS A 176 -11.72 -8.27 7.63
N GLY A 177 -12.70 -9.17 7.73
CA GLY A 177 -13.34 -9.79 6.54
C GLY A 177 -14.07 -8.81 5.62
N GLU A 178 -14.55 -7.68 6.15
CA GLU A 178 -15.20 -6.63 5.35
C GLU A 178 -14.23 -6.00 4.34
N ASP A 179 -13.00 -5.72 4.78
CA ASP A 179 -11.96 -5.07 3.97
C ASP A 179 -10.95 -6.05 3.38
N ASN A 180 -11.02 -7.34 3.76
CA ASN A 180 -10.01 -8.37 3.49
C ASN A 180 -8.61 -8.00 3.99
N LEU A 181 -8.53 -7.22 5.08
CA LEU A 181 -7.28 -6.77 5.67
C LEU A 181 -6.80 -7.78 6.72
N LEU A 182 -5.67 -8.43 6.43
CA LEU A 182 -4.89 -9.23 7.36
C LEU A 182 -3.82 -8.35 8.00
N THR A 183 -3.69 -8.37 9.33
CA THR A 183 -2.56 -7.75 10.03
C THR A 183 -1.95 -8.66 11.09
N LEU A 184 -0.64 -8.56 11.28
CA LEU A 184 0.10 -9.25 12.33
C LEU A 184 1.30 -8.41 12.77
N LEU A 185 1.76 -8.58 14.00
CA LEU A 185 2.86 -7.81 14.55
C LEU A 185 4.20 -8.45 14.19
N VAL A 186 5.11 -7.66 13.62
CA VAL A 186 6.53 -8.01 13.49
C VAL A 186 7.25 -7.45 14.72
N PRO A 187 7.86 -8.30 15.57
CA PRO A 187 8.52 -7.86 16.80
C PRO A 187 9.57 -6.77 16.59
N VAL A 188 9.82 -5.97 17.62
CA VAL A 188 10.89 -4.95 17.60
C VAL A 188 12.25 -5.64 17.79
N GLY A 189 13.31 -5.07 17.20
CA GLY A 189 14.69 -5.55 17.39
C GLY A 189 15.13 -6.66 16.45
N ILE A 190 14.28 -7.04 15.49
CA ILE A 190 14.64 -7.95 14.39
C ILE A 190 14.98 -7.16 13.13
N ASN A 191 16.14 -7.45 12.53
CA ASN A 191 16.60 -6.77 11.31
C ASN A 191 15.90 -7.27 10.04
N SER A 192 15.44 -8.52 10.07
CA SER A 192 14.69 -9.18 9.01
C SER A 192 13.70 -10.16 9.60
N TRP A 193 12.62 -10.41 8.85
CA TRP A 193 11.56 -11.33 9.23
C TRP A 193 11.20 -12.25 8.10
N ASP A 194 10.68 -13.41 8.48
CA ASP A 194 10.14 -14.46 7.63
C ASP A 194 8.73 -14.78 8.13
N ILE A 195 7.72 -14.25 7.44
CA ILE A 195 6.30 -14.45 7.74
C ILE A 195 5.79 -15.62 6.88
N SER A 196 5.12 -16.59 7.50
CA SER A 196 4.37 -17.61 6.76
C SER A 196 2.90 -17.58 7.15
N ILE A 197 2.03 -17.44 6.15
CA ILE A 197 0.58 -17.39 6.30
C ILE A 197 0.01 -18.69 5.77
N TYR A 198 -0.69 -19.45 6.61
CA TYR A 198 -1.20 -20.78 6.30
C TYR A 198 -2.71 -20.77 6.07
N TYR A 199 -3.17 -21.46 5.03
CA TYR A 199 -4.59 -21.52 4.62
C TYR A 199 -5.18 -22.94 4.68
#